data_AF-A0A9I9D9V3-F1
#
_entry.id   AF-A0A9I9D9V3-F1
#
_cell.length_a   1.000
_cell.length_b   1.000
_cell.length_c   1.000
_cell.angle_alpha   90.00
_cell.angle_beta   90.00
_cell.angle_gamma   90.00
#
_symmetry.space_group_name_H-M   'P 1'
#
loop_
_entity.id
_entity.type
_entity.pdbx_description
1 polymer ?
#
loop_
_entity_poly.entity_id
_entity_poly.type
_entity_poly.pdbx_seq_one_letter_code
_entity_poly.pdbx_strand_id
1 'polypeptide(L)'
;MKDKEELASTLYGGSNYWPYRMKLTTDQLRWDSLKISESKEFEELLSKNMNEGSYRDLAEMIPIEVSIYDVDICETFRVKLVKKEAFWFEPLPLVGEKSKKDKFGSHSTAKLNGKSYKEKKEFVYSIEPFRHIIKKRGLDYQQEIGLRWSGSKAMDRFDFSVLSSPRLSLNNLMI
;
A
#
# COMPACT_ATOMS: atom_id res chain seq x y z
N MET A 1 -34.44 -16.78 5.47
CA MET A 1 -33.27 -16.75 4.56
C MET A 1 -32.29 -15.78 5.19
N LYS A 2 -31.15 -16.25 5.73
CA LYS A 2 -30.12 -15.38 6.28
C LYS A 2 -29.39 -14.71 5.12
N ASP A 3 -29.25 -13.41 5.19
CA ASP A 3 -28.69 -12.60 4.12
C ASP A 3 -27.27 -13.06 3.81
N LYS A 4 -26.94 -13.12 2.51
CA LYS A 4 -25.61 -13.55 2.05
C LYS A 4 -24.49 -12.67 2.65
N GLU A 5 -24.81 -11.44 3.02
CA GLU A 5 -23.92 -10.54 3.77
C GLU A 5 -23.67 -10.98 5.22
N GLU A 6 -24.67 -11.55 5.90
CA GLU A 6 -24.54 -12.09 7.27
C GLU A 6 -23.68 -13.37 7.26
N LEU A 7 -23.84 -14.22 6.23
CA LEU A 7 -23.00 -15.40 6.02
C LEU A 7 -21.56 -15.04 5.65
N ALA A 8 -21.37 -14.01 4.82
CA ALA A 8 -20.03 -13.50 4.48
C ALA A 8 -19.34 -12.89 5.71
N SER A 9 -20.06 -12.12 6.54
CA SER A 9 -19.50 -11.55 7.78
C SER A 9 -19.29 -12.58 8.90
N THR A 10 -19.96 -13.74 8.85
CA THR A 10 -19.72 -14.85 9.79
C THR A 10 -18.55 -15.74 9.34
N LEU A 11 -18.37 -15.96 8.03
CA LEU A 11 -17.25 -16.75 7.47
C LEU A 11 -15.96 -15.94 7.33
N TYR A 12 -16.09 -14.64 7.06
CA TYR A 12 -15.00 -13.73 6.75
C TYR A 12 -14.99 -12.51 7.66
N GLY A 13 -15.55 -12.57 8.87
CA GLY A 13 -15.57 -11.45 9.83
C GLY A 13 -16.28 -10.20 9.30
N GLY A 14 -16.78 -9.33 10.19
CA GLY A 14 -17.25 -8.00 9.77
C GLY A 14 -16.11 -7.16 9.16
N SER A 15 -16.31 -5.85 9.02
CA SER A 15 -15.30 -4.87 8.58
C SER A 15 -13.89 -4.96 9.23
N ASN A 16 -13.74 -5.77 10.28
CA ASN A 16 -12.49 -6.14 10.95
C ASN A 16 -11.61 -7.19 10.25
N TYR A 17 -12.06 -7.86 9.17
CA TYR A 17 -11.30 -8.97 8.57
C TYR A 17 -10.18 -8.54 7.63
N TRP A 18 -10.26 -7.30 7.13
CA TRP A 18 -9.27 -6.67 6.26
C TRP A 18 -8.74 -5.42 6.98
N PRO A 19 -7.71 -5.57 7.83
CA PRO A 19 -7.18 -4.47 8.63
C PRO A 19 -6.54 -3.39 7.77
N TYR A 20 -5.97 -3.75 6.61
CA TYR A 20 -5.44 -2.77 5.65
C TYR A 20 -6.34 -2.73 4.43
N ARG A 21 -7.10 -1.64 4.31
CA ARG A 21 -7.95 -1.37 3.15
C ARG A 21 -7.35 -0.22 2.38
N MET A 22 -7.19 -0.37 1.07
CA MET A 22 -6.66 0.71 0.24
C MET A 22 -7.37 0.76 -1.10
N LYS A 23 -7.71 1.98 -1.49
CA LYS A 23 -8.18 2.26 -2.84
C LYS A 23 -6.98 2.26 -3.79
N LEU A 24 -7.07 1.48 -4.86
CA LEU A 24 -6.10 1.51 -5.93
C LEU A 24 -6.20 2.87 -6.62
N THR A 25 -5.14 3.67 -6.52
CA THR A 25 -5.02 4.96 -7.23
C THR A 25 -3.65 5.04 -7.88
N THR A 26 -3.45 6.02 -8.77
CA THR A 26 -2.17 6.27 -9.42
C THR A 26 -1.05 6.65 -8.45
N ASP A 27 -1.40 7.17 -7.28
CA ASP A 27 -0.41 7.53 -6.25
C ASP A 27 -0.09 6.37 -5.31
N GLN A 28 -1.02 5.42 -5.16
CA GLN A 28 -0.79 4.17 -4.41
C GLN A 28 -0.05 3.14 -5.24
N LEU A 29 -0.25 3.11 -6.56
CA LEU A 29 0.42 2.17 -7.47
C LEU A 29 1.37 2.93 -8.42
N ARG A 30 2.66 2.95 -8.09
CA ARG A 30 3.70 3.60 -8.91
C ARG A 30 4.82 2.64 -9.24
N TRP A 31 5.31 2.69 -10.48
CA TRP A 31 6.50 1.96 -10.92
C TRP A 31 6.48 0.46 -10.56
N ASP A 32 5.30 -0.18 -10.65
CA ASP A 32 5.07 -1.59 -10.27
C ASP A 32 5.01 -1.86 -8.75
N SER A 33 5.09 -0.82 -7.93
CA SER A 33 5.00 -0.91 -6.47
C SER A 33 3.63 -0.45 -5.97
N LEU A 34 3.02 -1.25 -5.09
CA LEU A 34 1.86 -0.86 -4.30
C LEU A 34 2.33 -0.28 -2.96
N LYS A 35 2.01 0.97 -2.66
CA LYS A 35 2.29 1.64 -1.38
C LYS A 35 1.37 1.12 -0.28
N ILE A 36 1.92 0.95 0.92
CA ILE A 36 1.15 0.72 2.15
C ILE A 36 1.09 2.03 2.92
N SER A 37 -0.13 2.58 3.08
CA SER A 37 -0.33 3.94 3.62
C SER A 37 -0.30 4.03 5.15
N GLU A 38 -0.64 2.96 5.87
CA GLU A 38 -0.72 2.93 7.33
C GLU A 38 0.61 2.48 7.95
N SER A 39 1.67 3.26 7.72
CA SER A 39 3.04 2.79 7.96
C SER A 39 3.36 2.44 9.43
N LYS A 40 2.74 3.12 10.40
CA LYS A 40 2.98 2.84 11.84
C LYS A 40 2.27 1.57 12.31
N GLU A 41 0.98 1.45 12.01
CA GLU A 41 0.16 0.28 12.32
C GLU A 41 0.71 -0.95 11.59
N PHE A 42 1.21 -0.75 10.36
CA PHE A 42 1.89 -1.78 9.61
C PHE A 42 3.23 -2.18 10.26
N GLU A 43 4.07 -1.24 10.68
CA GLU A 43 5.32 -1.55 11.41
C GLU A 43 5.06 -2.37 12.67
N GLU A 44 4.05 -2.00 13.46
CA GLU A 44 3.66 -2.77 14.64
C GLU A 44 3.25 -4.20 14.28
N LEU A 45 2.49 -4.39 13.20
CA LEU A 45 2.10 -5.70 12.73
C LEU A 45 3.32 -6.52 12.26
N LEU A 46 4.25 -5.91 11.53
CA LEU A 46 5.49 -6.59 11.11
C LEU A 46 6.29 -7.03 12.33
N SER A 47 6.52 -6.14 13.30
CA SER A 47 7.31 -6.46 14.50
C SER A 47 6.71 -7.59 15.35
N LYS A 48 5.38 -7.74 15.34
CA LYS A 48 4.68 -8.80 16.09
C LYS A 48 4.69 -10.15 15.37
N ASN A 49 4.56 -10.16 14.05
CA ASN A 49 4.23 -11.37 13.30
C ASN A 49 5.33 -11.86 12.34
N MET A 50 6.18 -10.97 11.85
CA MET A 50 7.25 -11.30 10.92
C MET A 50 8.39 -12.02 11.65
N ASN A 51 9.15 -12.81 10.91
CA ASN A 51 10.37 -13.39 11.45
C ASN A 51 11.43 -12.30 11.72
N GLU A 52 12.27 -12.51 12.74
CA GLU A 52 13.24 -11.50 13.18
C GLU A 52 14.30 -11.17 12.12
N GLY A 53 14.66 -12.14 11.27
CA GLY A 53 15.61 -11.94 10.17
C GLY A 53 15.08 -10.96 9.14
N SER A 54 13.89 -11.24 8.61
CA SER A 54 13.22 -10.40 7.63
C SER A 54 12.83 -9.03 8.19
N TYR A 55 12.46 -8.95 9.48
CA TYR A 55 12.22 -7.66 10.12
C TYR A 55 13.49 -6.80 10.18
N ARG A 56 14.64 -7.41 10.52
CA ARG A 56 15.94 -6.74 10.49
C ARG A 56 16.34 -6.32 9.08
N ASP A 57 16.18 -7.20 8.09
CA ASP A 57 16.48 -6.89 6.69
C ASP A 57 15.66 -5.68 6.22
N LEU A 58 14.36 -5.63 6.53
CA LEU A 58 13.51 -4.47 6.23
C LEU A 58 13.97 -3.19 6.96
N ALA A 59 14.43 -3.30 8.21
CA ALA A 59 14.97 -2.16 8.95
C ALA A 59 16.23 -1.59 8.27
N GLU A 60 17.00 -2.43 7.61
CA GLU A 60 18.17 -2.08 6.78
C GLU A 60 17.79 -1.75 5.32
N MET A 61 16.49 -1.67 5.00
CA MET A 61 15.94 -1.41 3.65
C MET A 61 16.33 -2.48 2.61
N ILE A 62 16.60 -3.70 3.07
CA ILE A 62 16.82 -4.86 2.22
C ILE A 62 15.44 -5.46 1.89
N PRO A 63 15.08 -5.60 0.60
CA PRO A 63 13.84 -6.26 0.18
C PRO A 63 13.76 -7.71 0.67
N ILE A 64 12.60 -8.11 1.18
CA ILE A 64 12.33 -9.50 1.57
C ILE A 64 11.31 -10.13 0.64
N GLU A 65 11.42 -11.43 0.36
CA GLU A 65 10.40 -12.16 -0.38
C GLU A 65 9.21 -12.48 0.52
N VAL A 66 8.00 -12.20 0.04
CA VAL A 66 6.74 -12.53 0.71
C VAL A 66 5.78 -13.17 -0.28
N SER A 67 4.81 -13.92 0.24
CA SER A 67 3.72 -14.46 -0.58
C SER A 67 2.43 -13.67 -0.37
N ILE A 68 1.64 -13.50 -1.44
CA ILE A 68 0.29 -12.97 -1.36
C ILE A 68 -0.67 -14.06 -1.81
N TYR A 69 -1.53 -14.50 -0.91
CA TYR A 69 -2.62 -15.41 -1.23
C TYR A 69 -3.89 -14.63 -1.54
N ASP A 70 -4.31 -14.65 -2.79
CA ASP A 70 -5.58 -14.10 -3.24
C ASP A 70 -6.69 -15.09 -2.89
N VAL A 71 -7.53 -14.71 -1.91
CA VAL A 71 -8.58 -15.58 -1.38
C VAL A 71 -9.77 -15.70 -2.32
N ASP A 72 -9.94 -14.77 -3.27
CA ASP A 72 -11.10 -14.77 -4.16
C ASP A 72 -10.90 -15.74 -5.34
N ILE A 73 -9.64 -15.95 -5.79
CA ILE A 73 -9.30 -16.90 -6.87
C ILE A 73 -8.43 -18.08 -6.41
N CYS A 74 -8.15 -18.16 -5.10
CA CYS A 74 -7.31 -19.19 -4.50
C CYS A 74 -5.91 -19.31 -5.15
N GLU A 75 -5.28 -18.19 -5.46
CA GLU A 75 -3.97 -18.15 -6.10
C GLU A 75 -2.91 -17.50 -5.20
N THR A 76 -1.65 -17.98 -5.28
CA THR A 76 -0.52 -17.38 -4.55
C THR A 76 0.44 -16.66 -5.50
N PHE A 77 0.73 -15.40 -5.21
CA PHE A 77 1.74 -14.58 -5.89
C PHE A 77 3.00 -14.47 -5.04
N ARG A 78 4.17 -14.53 -5.68
CA ARG A 78 5.46 -14.24 -5.02
C ARG A 78 5.87 -12.82 -5.36
N VAL A 79 6.10 -12.03 -4.31
CA VAL A 79 6.43 -10.61 -4.42
C VAL A 79 7.49 -10.26 -3.37
N LYS A 80 7.92 -9.01 -3.35
CA LYS A 80 8.80 -8.48 -2.32
C LYS A 80 8.08 -7.44 -1.50
N LEU A 81 8.36 -7.43 -0.20
CA LEU A 81 8.05 -6.31 0.68
C LEU A 81 9.32 -5.47 0.82
N VAL A 82 9.18 -4.16 0.63
CA VAL A 82 10.29 -3.21 0.57
C VAL A 82 10.00 -2.01 1.43
N LYS A 83 10.98 -1.60 2.26
CA LYS A 83 10.99 -0.32 2.96
C LYS A 83 11.82 0.66 2.15
N LYS A 84 11.25 1.79 1.73
CA LYS A 84 11.95 2.80 0.92
C LYS A 84 11.51 4.22 1.25
N GLU A 85 12.27 5.20 0.79
CA GLU A 85 11.98 6.63 1.02
C GLU A 85 10.63 7.02 0.37
N ALA A 86 9.85 7.86 1.04
CA ALA A 86 8.47 8.18 0.64
C ALA A 86 8.38 8.89 -0.72
N PHE A 87 9.44 9.61 -1.13
CA PHE A 87 9.46 10.36 -2.39
C PHE A 87 9.27 9.49 -3.64
N TRP A 88 9.54 8.18 -3.55
CA TRP A 88 9.27 7.24 -4.64
C TRP A 88 7.78 7.19 -5.04
N PHE A 89 6.90 7.64 -4.15
CA PHE A 89 5.46 7.73 -4.37
C PHE A 89 4.94 9.16 -4.55
N GLU A 90 5.80 10.17 -4.49
CA GLU A 90 5.39 11.55 -4.71
C GLU A 90 5.01 11.79 -6.18
N PRO A 91 3.98 12.61 -6.45
CA PRO A 91 3.65 13.03 -7.80
C PRO A 91 4.86 13.63 -8.49
N LEU A 92 5.08 13.18 -9.74
CA LEU A 92 6.08 13.85 -10.56
C LEU A 92 5.60 15.29 -10.74
N PRO A 93 6.48 16.30 -10.56
CA PRO A 93 6.10 17.67 -10.83
C PRO A 93 5.60 17.75 -12.27
N LEU A 94 4.43 18.39 -12.45
CA LEU A 94 3.87 18.58 -13.78
C LEU A 94 4.90 19.34 -14.63
N VAL A 95 5.11 18.88 -15.87
CA VAL A 95 6.03 19.54 -16.81
C VAL A 95 5.60 21.00 -16.94
N GLY A 96 6.43 21.92 -16.45
CA GLY A 96 6.17 23.37 -16.45
C GLY A 96 5.82 23.98 -15.08
N GLU A 97 5.51 23.18 -14.05
CA GLU A 97 5.50 23.67 -12.68
C GLU A 97 6.93 23.80 -12.19
N LYS A 98 7.45 25.04 -12.19
CA LYS A 98 8.59 25.38 -11.34
C LYS A 98 8.21 24.94 -9.92
N SER A 99 9.04 24.11 -9.31
CA SER A 99 8.92 23.73 -7.90
C SER A 99 8.57 24.99 -7.10
N LYS A 100 7.43 25.00 -6.40
CA LYS A 100 7.08 26.07 -5.44
C LYS A 100 8.00 26.06 -4.20
N LYS A 101 9.28 25.73 -4.37
CA LYS A 101 10.35 25.97 -3.39
C LYS A 101 10.88 27.42 -3.45
N ASP A 102 10.41 28.23 -4.41
CA ASP A 102 10.87 29.63 -4.58
C ASP A 102 9.95 30.71 -4.00
N LYS A 103 8.94 30.37 -3.18
CA LYS A 103 8.14 31.39 -2.45
C LYS A 103 8.65 31.73 -1.04
N PHE A 104 9.94 31.49 -0.77
CA PHE A 104 10.67 32.12 0.34
C PHE A 104 11.91 32.90 -0.10
N GLY A 105 12.04 33.17 -1.40
CA GLY A 105 13.09 34.04 -1.95
C GLY A 105 12.60 35.45 -2.21
N SER A 106 12.36 36.26 -1.18
CA SER A 106 12.36 37.71 -1.34
C SER A 106 13.24 38.35 -0.27
N HIS A 107 14.32 38.95 -0.75
CA HIS A 107 15.41 39.60 -0.04
C HIS A 107 15.02 40.28 1.28
N SER A 108 15.73 39.94 2.36
CA SER A 108 16.21 40.91 3.36
C SER A 108 17.30 40.27 4.21
N THR A 109 18.41 40.98 4.32
CA THR A 109 19.62 40.72 5.10
C THR A 109 19.37 40.25 6.54
N ALA A 110 19.99 39.14 6.97
CA ALA A 110 20.72 39.03 8.25
C ALA A 110 21.13 37.58 8.57
N LYS A 111 22.45 37.38 8.67
CA LYS A 111 23.21 36.54 9.62
C LYS A 111 22.57 35.28 10.24
N LEU A 112 23.30 34.16 10.04
CA LEU A 112 23.69 33.17 11.04
C LEU A 112 22.61 32.71 12.03
N ASN A 113 22.03 31.54 11.75
CA ASN A 113 21.98 30.48 12.75
C ASN A 113 21.91 29.12 12.05
N GLY A 114 23.01 28.38 12.15
CA GLY A 114 23.11 27.00 11.71
C GLY A 114 22.11 26.12 12.46
N LYS A 115 20.95 25.88 11.85
CA LYS A 115 20.17 24.68 12.11
C LYS A 115 20.02 23.99 10.76
N SER A 116 20.88 23.00 10.54
CA SER A 116 20.60 21.94 9.59
C SER A 116 19.26 21.36 10.01
N TYR A 117 18.20 21.76 9.33
CA TYR A 117 16.96 21.00 9.31
C TYR A 117 17.34 19.69 8.62
N LYS A 118 17.73 18.69 9.40
CA LYS A 118 17.67 17.31 8.95
C LYS A 118 16.21 17.06 8.64
N GLU A 119 15.79 17.25 7.38
CA GLU A 119 14.52 16.76 6.88
C GLU A 119 14.41 15.32 7.36
N LYS A 120 13.43 15.04 8.24
CA LYS A 120 13.18 13.67 8.69
C LYS A 120 12.86 12.89 7.42
N LYS A 121 13.76 11.98 7.04
CA LYS A 121 13.50 11.06 5.93
C LYS A 121 12.24 10.28 6.26
N GLU A 122 11.18 10.51 5.49
CA GLU A 122 9.93 9.77 5.61
C GLU A 122 10.08 8.48 4.82
N PHE A 123 9.65 7.36 5.40
CA PHE A 123 9.74 6.04 4.80
C PHE A 123 8.36 5.43 4.65
N VAL A 124 8.22 4.60 3.62
CA VAL A 124 6.99 3.86 3.31
C VAL A 124 7.33 2.41 3.04
N TYR A 125 6.35 1.55 3.25
CA TYR A 125 6.39 0.17 2.79
C TYR A 125 5.73 0.06 1.42
N SER A 126 6.27 -0.84 0.60
CA SER A 126 5.65 -1.19 -0.67
C SER A 126 5.78 -2.65 -1.01
N ILE A 127 4.80 -3.16 -1.74
CA ILE A 127 4.79 -4.50 -2.31
C ILE A 127 5.14 -4.40 -3.79
N GLU A 128 6.15 -5.14 -4.24
CA GLU A 128 6.62 -5.11 -5.63
C GLU A 128 7.19 -6.46 -6.10
N PRO A 129 6.99 -6.86 -7.37
CA PRO A 129 6.09 -6.25 -8.36
C PRO A 129 4.62 -6.52 -8.02
N PHE A 130 3.71 -5.56 -8.25
CA PHE A 130 2.28 -5.69 -7.97
C PHE A 130 1.37 -5.53 -9.20
N ARG A 131 1.86 -4.88 -10.26
CA ARG A 131 1.12 -4.64 -11.51
C ARG A 131 0.71 -5.93 -12.21
N HIS A 132 1.46 -7.01 -12.05
CA HIS A 132 1.09 -8.30 -12.60
C HIS A 132 -0.17 -8.87 -11.91
N ILE A 133 -0.35 -8.63 -10.61
CA ILE A 133 -1.56 -8.98 -9.85
C ILE A 133 -2.73 -8.15 -10.36
N ILE A 134 -2.56 -6.82 -10.50
CA ILE A 134 -3.56 -5.91 -11.11
C ILE A 134 -4.01 -6.44 -12.47
N LYS A 135 -3.06 -6.75 -13.36
CA LYS A 135 -3.36 -7.24 -14.71
C LYS A 135 -4.10 -8.57 -14.68
N LYS A 136 -3.64 -9.52 -13.87
CA LYS A 136 -4.24 -10.86 -13.80
C LYS A 136 -5.67 -10.81 -13.27
N ARG A 137 -5.90 -9.94 -12.30
CA ARG A 137 -7.20 -9.71 -11.66
C ARG A 137 -8.13 -8.78 -12.43
N GLY A 138 -7.65 -8.14 -13.50
CA GLY A 138 -8.41 -7.15 -14.26
C GLY A 138 -8.84 -5.96 -13.41
N LEU A 139 -7.99 -5.53 -12.46
CA LEU A 139 -8.36 -4.48 -11.51
C LEU A 139 -8.25 -3.08 -12.13
N ASP A 140 -9.16 -2.21 -11.71
CA ASP A 140 -9.17 -0.80 -12.08
C ASP A 140 -8.65 0.11 -10.96
N TYR A 141 -8.28 1.35 -11.32
CA TYR A 141 -7.77 2.37 -10.40
C TYR A 141 -8.88 3.08 -9.60
N GLN A 142 -9.98 2.41 -9.30
CA GLN A 142 -11.05 2.88 -8.42
C GLN A 142 -11.49 1.81 -7.42
N GLN A 143 -11.08 0.56 -7.63
CA GLN A 143 -11.36 -0.55 -6.72
C GLN A 143 -10.62 -0.42 -5.40
N GLU A 144 -11.27 -0.92 -4.35
CA GLU A 144 -10.68 -1.08 -3.04
C GLU A 144 -10.20 -2.52 -2.86
N ILE A 145 -8.98 -2.69 -2.38
CA ILE A 145 -8.40 -3.98 -2.03
C ILE A 145 -8.19 -4.08 -0.52
N GLY A 146 -8.26 -5.31 -0.02
CA GLY A 146 -7.99 -5.67 1.35
C GLY A 146 -6.70 -6.47 1.44
N LEU A 147 -5.88 -6.16 2.43
CA LEU A 147 -4.71 -6.91 2.81
C LEU A 147 -4.78 -7.24 4.30
N ARG A 148 -4.42 -8.47 4.65
CA ARG A 148 -4.12 -8.86 6.04
C ARG A 148 -2.87 -9.69 6.09
N TRP A 149 -2.17 -9.65 7.21
CA TRP A 149 -1.14 -10.64 7.47
C TRP A 149 -1.79 -11.98 7.81
N SER A 150 -1.41 -13.03 7.09
CA SER A 150 -1.80 -14.43 7.36
C SER A 150 -0.59 -15.34 7.54
N GLY A 151 0.61 -14.77 7.45
CA GLY A 151 1.87 -15.44 7.71
C GLY A 151 2.06 -15.81 9.17
N SER A 152 3.15 -16.54 9.41
CA SER A 152 3.64 -16.89 10.74
C SER A 152 5.12 -16.52 10.83
N LYS A 153 5.74 -16.72 11.99
CA LYS A 153 7.20 -16.56 12.15
C LYS A 153 8.03 -17.46 11.21
N ALA A 154 7.45 -18.47 10.58
CA ALA A 154 8.11 -19.34 9.62
C ALA A 154 7.81 -18.98 8.15
N MET A 155 6.80 -18.15 7.88
CA MET A 155 6.38 -17.82 6.52
C MET A 155 5.77 -16.43 6.46
N ASP A 156 6.39 -15.54 5.70
CA ASP A 156 5.88 -14.19 5.46
C ASP A 156 4.81 -14.23 4.37
N ARG A 157 3.56 -14.01 4.77
CA ARG A 157 2.40 -14.07 3.87
C ARG A 157 1.35 -13.02 4.21
N PHE A 158 0.77 -12.45 3.16
CA PHE A 158 -0.46 -11.70 3.21
C PHE A 158 -1.60 -12.46 2.54
N ASP A 159 -2.82 -12.33 3.07
CA ASP A 159 -4.02 -12.60 2.29
C ASP A 159 -4.49 -11.32 1.60
N PHE A 160 -5.09 -11.47 0.44
CA PHE A 160 -5.55 -10.40 -0.44
C PHE A 160 -6.97 -10.67 -0.97
N SER A 161 -7.79 -9.64 -1.08
CA SER A 161 -9.13 -9.70 -1.70
C SER A 161 -9.51 -8.34 -2.32
N VAL A 162 -10.44 -8.35 -3.27
CA VAL A 162 -11.07 -7.14 -3.83
C VAL A 162 -12.35 -6.83 -3.05
N LEU A 163 -12.38 -5.71 -2.32
CA LEU A 163 -13.45 -5.40 -1.37
C LEU A 163 -14.62 -4.64 -1.99
N SER A 164 -14.35 -3.80 -2.98
CA SER A 164 -15.40 -3.13 -3.75
C SER A 164 -15.03 -3.09 -5.22
N SER A 165 -15.94 -3.61 -6.05
CA SER A 165 -15.96 -3.34 -7.48
C SER A 165 -16.77 -2.07 -7.70
N PRO A 166 -16.36 -1.13 -8.59
CA PRO A 166 -17.26 -0.08 -9.01
C PRO A 166 -18.53 -0.75 -9.50
N ARG A 167 -19.66 -0.37 -8.88
CA ARG A 167 -20.98 -0.82 -9.31
C ARG A 167 -21.07 -0.42 -10.77
N LEU A 168 -21.21 -1.40 -11.67
CA LEU A 168 -21.79 -1.13 -12.98
C LEU A 168 -23.11 -0.41 -12.69
N SER A 169 -23.16 0.89 -12.98
CA SER A 169 -24.40 1.64 -12.85
C SER A 169 -25.40 0.95 -13.76
N LEU A 170 -26.45 0.38 -13.16
CA LEU A 170 -27.58 -0.26 -13.86
C LEU A 170 -28.37 0.72 -14.75
N ASN A 171 -27.87 1.94 -14.96
CA ASN A 171 -28.47 2.96 -15.82
C ASN A 171 -28.32 2.65 -17.32
N ASN A 172 -27.61 1.58 -17.71
CA ASN A 172 -27.49 1.15 -19.10
C ASN A 172 -28.37 -0.05 -19.47
N LEU A 173 -29.36 -0.41 -18.64
CA LEU A 173 -30.34 -1.48 -18.90
C LEU A 173 -31.76 -0.94 -19.13
N MET A 174 -31.84 0.24 -19.77
CA MET A 174 -33.03 0.69 -20.49
C MET A 174 -32.63 1.05 -21.92
N ILE A 175 -32.58 0.05 -22.79
CA ILE A 175 -32.87 0.19 -24.23
C ILE A 175 -33.79 -0.96 -24.60
#